data_AF-A0A7L1MN43-F1
#
_entry.id   AF-A0A7L1MN43-F1
#
_cell.length_a   1.000
_cell.length_b   1.000
_cell.length_c   1.000
_cell.angle_alpha   90.00
_cell.angle_beta   90.00
_cell.angle_gamma   90.00
#
_symmetry.space_group_name_H-M   'P 1'
#
loop_
_entity.id
_entity.type
_entity.pdbx_description
1 polymer ?
#
loop_
_entity_poly.entity_id
_entity_poly.type
_entity_poly.pdbx_seq_one_letter_code
_entity_poly.pdbx_strand_id
1 'polypeptide(L)' 'QAEDRGLARGNWGDWSLSCPSSCGVCGIRTHVDTYSDSRDDTGLNGLKLYCCP' A
#
# COMPACT_ATOMS: atom_id res chain seq x y z
N GLN A 1 12.66 0.61 14.84
CA GLN A 1 11.73 0.62 13.68
C GLN A 1 12.57 1.02 12.49
N ALA A 2 12.78 0.11 11.55
CA ALA A 2 13.53 0.39 10.33
C ALA A 2 12.51 0.43 9.19
N GLU A 3 12.29 1.62 8.65
CA GLU A 3 11.54 1.80 7.40
C GLU A 3 12.49 1.41 6.25
N ASP A 4 11.99 0.67 5.26
CA ASP A 4 12.80 0.15 4.16
C ASP A 4 13.28 1.27 3.22
N ARG A 5 14.13 0.95 2.24
CA ARG A 5 14.70 1.90 1.27
C ARG A 5 13.70 2.27 0.16
N GLY A 6 12.60 2.91 0.53
CA GLY A 6 11.67 3.54 -0.40
C GLY A 6 12.25 4.79 -1.09
N LEU A 7 11.42 5.49 -1.86
CA LEU A 7 11.81 6.77 -2.48
C LEU A 7 11.93 7.87 -1.41
N ALA A 8 12.93 8.75 -1.53
CA ALA A 8 13.17 9.85 -0.60
C ALA A 8 12.20 11.05 -0.76
N ARG A 9 11.15 10.91 -1.58
CA ARG A 9 10.22 11.99 -1.94
C ARG A 9 8.80 11.61 -1.56
N GLY A 10 8.00 12.63 -1.25
CA GLY A 10 6.62 12.48 -0.78
C GLY A 10 6.52 12.70 0.74
N ASN A 11 5.29 12.82 1.23
CA ASN A 11 4.98 12.84 2.65
C ASN A 11 4.06 11.68 2.96
N TRP A 12 4.22 11.07 4.14
CA TRP A 12 3.28 10.07 4.63
C TRP A 12 1.93 10.73 4.92
N GLY A 13 0.85 10.08 4.49
CA GLY A 13 -0.50 10.45 4.88
C GLY A 13 -0.85 9.90 6.27
N ASP A 14 -2.10 10.11 6.68
CA ASP A 14 -2.60 9.54 7.93
C ASP A 14 -2.62 8.01 7.89
N TRP A 15 -2.38 7.40 9.05
CA TRP A 15 -2.52 5.96 9.21
C TRP A 15 -3.98 5.52 9.03
N SER A 16 -4.16 4.36 8.43
CA SER A 16 -5.47 3.70 8.44
C SER A 16 -5.85 3.26 9.85
N LEU A 17 -7.15 3.06 10.09
CA LEU A 17 -7.61 2.34 11.27
C LEU A 17 -6.96 0.96 11.35
N SER A 18 -6.63 0.53 12.57
CA SER A 18 -6.20 -0.85 12.82
C SER A 18 -7.33 -1.83 12.56
N CYS A 19 -6.98 -3.09 12.28
CA CYS A 19 -7.97 -4.17 12.32
C CYS A 19 -8.65 -4.22 13.69
N PRO A 20 -9.92 -4.69 13.76
CA PRO A 20 -10.57 -4.96 15.04
C PRO A 20 -9.68 -5.82 15.94
N SER A 21 -9.81 -5.65 17.26
CA SER A 21 -8.91 -6.28 18.25
C SER A 21 -8.84 -7.81 18.17
N SER A 22 -9.85 -8.47 17.61
CA SER A 22 -9.92 -9.92 17.41
C SER A 22 -9.54 -10.36 16.00
N CYS A 23 -8.95 -9.48 15.18
CA CYS A 23 -8.66 -9.74 13.77
C CYS A 23 -7.21 -9.39 13.41
N GLY A 24 -6.66 -10.10 12.43
CA GLY A 24 -5.37 -9.80 11.81
C GLY A 24 -5.49 -9.42 10.34
N VAL A 25 -4.46 -8.78 9.78
CA VAL A 25 -4.35 -8.58 8.33
C VAL A 25 -4.16 -9.96 7.68
N CYS A 26 -5.09 -10.33 6.82
CA CYS A 26 -5.11 -11.62 6.12
C CYS A 26 -5.00 -11.49 4.61
N GLY A 27 -5.03 -10.28 4.07
CA GLY A 27 -4.98 -10.07 2.64
C GLY A 27 -4.70 -8.63 2.24
N ILE A 28 -4.25 -8.47 0.99
CA ILE A 28 -3.99 -7.18 0.37
C ILE A 28 -4.64 -7.14 -1.02
N ARG A 29 -5.14 -5.97 -1.41
CA ARG A 29 -5.45 -5.67 -2.81
C ARG A 29 -4.73 -4.41 -3.21
N THR A 30 -3.93 -4.53 -4.26
CA THR A 30 -3.14 -3.43 -4.82
C THR A 30 -3.88 -2.80 -6.00
N HIS A 31 -3.73 -1.49 -6.15
CA HIS A 31 -4.05 -0.79 -7.38
C HIS A 31 -2.74 -0.37 -8.02
N VAL A 32 -2.46 -0.95 -9.19
CA VAL A 32 -1.22 -0.74 -9.94
C VAL A 32 -1.59 -0.17 -11.28
N ASP A 33 -0.97 0.94 -11.67
CA ASP A 33 -1.15 1.47 -13.01
C ASP A 33 -0.49 0.55 -14.03
N THR A 34 -1.18 0.35 -15.15
CA THR A 34 -0.72 -0.52 -16.23
C THR A 34 0.46 0.11 -16.96
N TYR A 35 1.42 -0.72 -17.34
CA TYR A 35 2.52 -0.33 -18.21
C TYR A 35 2.00 0.26 -19.54
N SER A 36 2.64 1.33 -19.99
CA SER A 36 2.41 2.01 -21.25
C SER A 36 3.70 1.97 -22.06
N ASP A 37 3.64 1.55 -23.33
CA ASP A 37 4.82 1.25 -24.17
C ASP A 37 5.77 2.44 -24.39
N SER A 38 5.36 3.66 -24.02
CA SER A 38 6.11 4.90 -24.30
C SER A 38 6.48 5.72 -23.06
N ARG A 39 6.06 5.30 -21.86
CA ARG A 39 6.31 6.02 -20.60
C ARG A 39 6.39 5.07 -19.42
N ASP A 40 7.31 5.36 -18.51
CA ASP A 40 7.40 4.67 -17.21
C ASP A 40 6.26 5.13 -16.29
N ASP A 41 5.07 4.61 -16.53
CA ASP A 41 3.84 4.96 -15.80
C ASP A 41 3.47 3.92 -14.72
N THR A 42 4.27 2.85 -14.56
CA THR A 42 3.99 1.78 -13.60
C THR A 42 4.26 2.24 -12.17
N GLY A 43 3.22 2.27 -11.34
CA GLY A 43 3.32 2.60 -9.92
C GLY A 43 2.27 1.87 -9.06
N LEU A 44 2.60 1.65 -7.78
CA LEU A 44 1.62 1.22 -6.78
C LEU A 44 0.87 2.46 -6.29
N ASN A 45 -0.34 2.68 -6.80
CA ASN A 45 -1.14 3.87 -6.53
C ASN A 45 -2.09 3.71 -5.34
N GLY A 46 -2.31 2.47 -4.90
CA GLY A 46 -3.18 2.23 -3.76
C GLY A 46 -3.03 0.83 -3.19
N LEU A 47 -3.37 0.72 -1.91
CA LEU A 47 -3.41 -0.54 -1.18
C LEU A 47 -4.66 -0.58 -0.29
N LYS A 48 -5.32 -1.73 -0.27
CA LYS A 48 -6.39 -2.04 0.68
C LYS A 48 -6.02 -3.29 1.46
N LEU A 49 -6.08 -3.18 2.79
CA LEU A 49 -5.91 -4.30 3.71
C LEU A 49 -7.25 -4.99 3.97
N TYR A 50 -7.22 -6.30 4.13
CA TYR A 50 -8.35 -7.09 4.59
C TYR A 50 -8.04 -7.64 5.98
N CYS A 51 -9.01 -7.48 6.88
CA CYS A 51 -8.94 -8.01 8.25
C CYS A 51 -9.82 -9.26 8.34
N CYS A 52 -9.27 -10.34 8.86
CA CYS A 52 -9.98 -11.59 9.15
C CYS A 52 -9.84 -11.90 10.65
N PRO A 53 -10.81 -12.63 11.25
CA PRO A 53 -10.65 -13.18 12.59
C PRO A 53 -9.36 -14.01 12.74
#